data_AF-A0A0K9PAG3-F1
#
_entry.id   AF-A0A0K9PAG3-F1
#
_cell.length_a   1.000
_cell.length_b   1.000
_cell.length_c   1.000
_cell.angle_alpha   90.00
_cell.angle_beta   90.00
_cell.angle_gamma   90.00
#
_symmetry.space_group_name_H-M   'P 1'
#
loop_
_entity.id
_entity.type
_entity.pdbx_description
1 polymer ?
#
loop_
_entity_poly.entity_id
_entity_poly.type
_entity_poly.pdbx_seq_one_letter_code
_entity_poly.pdbx_strand_id
1 'polypeptide(L)'
;MEDVPDVPNDPATSHPIYAPTMIMMGVNQSTTKGYPHPSISSRTAFQWVLEKIVKSNVTGFKIHIVHVQVPDVNDDDILEAGSIQNKAEILLDYFGHQCNQIGLDCVTKVKKGDPTEVLCSEVSKLQPDFLVVGCRGLTPFQRVFLGTISEYCVKYADCPVISIKRKPDEIPPCAIDD
;
A
#
# COMPACT_ATOMS: atom_id res chain seq x y z
N MET A 1 36.31 -18.57 28.16
CA MET A 1 35.39 -19.17 27.18
C MET A 1 34.05 -19.13 27.90
N GLU A 2 33.30 -18.04 27.73
CA GLU A 2 32.03 -17.87 28.44
C GLU A 2 30.94 -18.63 27.68
N ASP A 3 30.24 -19.52 28.38
CA ASP A 3 29.09 -20.26 27.87
C ASP A 3 27.96 -19.29 27.52
N VAL A 4 27.61 -19.23 26.24
CA VAL A 4 26.40 -18.54 25.77
C VAL A 4 25.21 -19.48 26.06
N PRO A 5 24.18 -19.05 26.80
CA PRO A 5 23.04 -19.91 27.08
C PRO A 5 22.25 -20.19 25.79
N ASP A 6 21.91 -21.47 25.61
CA ASP A 6 21.16 -21.99 24.47
C ASP A 6 19.74 -21.38 24.47
N VAL A 7 19.43 -20.58 23.45
CA VAL A 7 18.12 -19.95 23.29
C VAL A 7 17.15 -21.02 22.77
N PRO A 8 15.96 -21.22 23.38
CA PRO A 8 15.01 -22.23 22.93
C PRO A 8 14.57 -21.92 21.49
N ASN A 9 14.74 -22.90 20.61
CA ASN A 9 14.34 -22.84 19.21
C ASN A 9 12.81 -22.99 19.11
N ASP A 10 12.08 -21.87 19.18
CA ASP A 10 10.63 -21.84 18.92
C ASP A 10 10.37 -21.94 17.41
N PRO A 11 9.72 -23.01 16.92
CA PRO A 11 9.44 -23.20 15.49
C PRO A 11 8.51 -22.13 14.89
N ALA A 12 7.86 -21.27 15.69
CA ALA A 12 7.03 -20.16 15.21
C ALA A 12 7.84 -18.87 14.90
N THR A 13 9.15 -18.86 15.15
CA THR A 13 10.00 -17.65 15.00
C THR A 13 11.03 -17.71 13.86
N SER A 14 10.92 -18.68 12.94
CA SER A 14 11.84 -18.78 11.81
C SER A 14 11.47 -17.83 10.67
N HIS A 15 11.37 -16.52 10.94
CA HIS A 15 11.62 -15.56 9.87
C HIS A 15 13.13 -15.64 9.59
N PRO A 16 13.56 -16.04 8.38
CA PRO A 16 14.98 -16.08 8.09
C PRO A 16 15.49 -14.66 8.27
N ILE A 17 16.48 -14.48 9.17
CA ILE A 17 17.09 -13.19 9.52
C ILE A 17 17.59 -12.40 8.28
N TYR A 18 17.67 -13.08 7.12
CA TYR A 18 18.15 -12.56 5.84
C TYR A 18 17.08 -12.49 4.73
N ALA A 19 15.79 -12.62 5.04
CA ALA A 19 14.75 -12.40 4.04
C ALA A 19 14.61 -10.89 3.72
N PRO A 20 14.38 -10.51 2.45
CA PRO A 20 14.03 -9.13 2.11
C PRO A 20 12.77 -8.71 2.85
N THR A 21 12.80 -7.52 3.45
CA THR A 21 11.66 -6.93 4.15
C THR A 21 10.49 -6.77 3.18
N MET A 22 9.35 -7.37 3.52
CA MET A 22 8.11 -7.31 2.76
C MET A 22 7.31 -6.08 3.16
N ILE A 23 7.24 -5.12 2.24
CA ILE A 23 6.37 -3.94 2.35
C ILE A 23 5.05 -4.29 1.70
N MET A 24 3.92 -4.17 2.41
CA MET A 24 2.62 -4.12 1.76
C MET A 24 2.21 -2.65 1.60
N MET A 25 1.64 -2.28 0.46
CA MET A 25 1.18 -0.91 0.21
C MET A 25 -0.23 -0.90 -0.36
N GLY A 26 -1.14 -0.20 0.34
CA GLY A 26 -2.48 0.07 -0.16
C GLY A 26 -2.48 1.29 -1.07
N VAL A 27 -3.01 1.16 -2.29
CA VAL A 27 -3.12 2.27 -3.25
C VAL A 27 -4.55 2.42 -3.79
N ASN A 28 -4.94 3.66 -4.08
CA ASN A 28 -6.25 3.98 -4.63
C ASN A 28 -6.15 4.93 -5.84
N GLN A 29 -7.25 4.99 -6.61
CA GLN A 29 -7.40 5.95 -7.71
C GLN A 29 -7.57 7.37 -7.19
N SER A 30 -7.22 8.35 -8.02
CA SER A 30 -7.53 9.75 -7.77
C SER A 30 -9.03 9.99 -7.81
N THR A 31 -9.57 10.75 -6.86
CA THR A 31 -10.97 11.19 -6.87
C THR A 31 -11.20 12.33 -7.86
N THR A 32 -10.16 13.07 -8.24
CA THR A 32 -10.25 14.19 -9.19
C THR A 32 -10.01 13.77 -10.63
N LYS A 33 -9.04 12.88 -10.86
CA LYS A 33 -8.70 12.41 -12.22
C LYS A 33 -9.34 11.08 -12.58
N GLY A 34 -9.81 10.32 -11.59
CA GLY A 34 -10.30 8.96 -11.80
C GLY A 34 -9.21 8.02 -12.34
N TYR A 35 -9.62 6.86 -12.81
CA TYR A 35 -8.71 5.94 -13.47
C TYR A 35 -8.11 6.50 -14.77
N PRO A 36 -6.88 6.10 -15.13
CA PRO A 36 -6.00 5.17 -14.40
C PRO A 36 -5.08 5.88 -13.39
N HIS A 37 -5.40 7.11 -13.01
CA HIS A 37 -4.48 7.94 -12.24
C HIS A 37 -4.47 7.54 -10.75
N PRO A 38 -3.30 7.27 -10.16
CA PRO A 38 -3.20 7.07 -8.73
C PRO A 38 -3.55 8.34 -7.97
N SER A 39 -4.08 8.20 -6.76
CA SER A 39 -4.28 9.33 -5.86
C SER A 39 -2.95 10.00 -5.52
N ILE A 40 -3.00 11.29 -5.20
CA ILE A 40 -1.86 12.08 -4.76
C ILE A 40 -1.26 11.43 -3.52
N SER A 41 -2.08 11.09 -2.52
CA SER A 41 -1.59 10.45 -1.29
C SER A 41 -0.90 9.10 -1.56
N SER A 42 -1.43 8.26 -2.46
CA SER A 42 -0.80 6.99 -2.84
C SER A 42 0.55 7.21 -3.55
N ARG A 43 0.60 8.16 -4.50
CA ARG A 43 1.83 8.48 -5.22
C ARG A 43 2.90 9.05 -4.28
N THR A 44 2.53 10.00 -3.41
CA THR A 44 3.46 10.60 -2.45
C THR A 44 3.98 9.55 -1.46
N ALA A 45 3.11 8.68 -0.96
CA ALA A 45 3.50 7.58 -0.07
C ALA A 45 4.49 6.64 -0.74
N PHE A 46 4.24 6.27 -1.99
CA PHE A 46 5.09 5.35 -2.74
C PHE A 46 6.48 5.94 -2.98
N GLN A 47 6.53 7.19 -3.47
CA GLN A 47 7.79 7.90 -3.67
C GLN A 47 8.57 8.04 -2.37
N TRP A 48 7.89 8.37 -1.26
CA TRP A 48 8.53 8.49 0.03
C TRP A 48 9.13 7.17 0.52
N VAL A 49 8.45 6.03 0.32
CA VAL A 49 8.98 4.70 0.64
C VAL A 49 10.25 4.43 -0.15
N LEU A 50 10.23 4.69 -1.47
CA LEU A 50 11.40 4.50 -2.31
C LEU A 50 12.57 5.38 -1.87
N GLU A 51 12.32 6.67 -1.60
CA GLU A 51 13.35 7.64 -1.25
C GLU A 51 13.90 7.48 0.18
N LYS A 52 13.09 7.03 1.13
CA LYS A 52 13.43 7.08 2.56
C LYS A 52 13.63 5.72 3.20
N ILE A 53 12.95 4.68 2.71
CA ILE A 53 13.09 3.32 3.21
C ILE A 53 14.01 2.51 2.29
N VAL A 54 13.60 2.32 1.02
CA VAL A 54 14.31 1.43 0.09
C VAL A 54 15.68 2.00 -0.28
N LYS A 55 15.74 3.29 -0.63
CA LYS A 55 16.96 3.99 -1.07
C LYS A 55 17.68 3.17 -2.14
N SER A 56 18.96 2.86 -1.91
CA SER A 56 19.79 2.04 -2.79
C SER A 56 19.73 0.54 -2.47
N ASN A 57 19.03 0.12 -1.42
CA ASN A 57 19.00 -1.26 -0.94
C ASN A 57 17.82 -2.06 -1.55
N VAL A 58 17.69 -2.05 -2.87
CA VAL A 58 16.53 -2.64 -3.57
C VAL A 58 16.39 -4.15 -3.37
N THR A 59 17.49 -4.88 -3.08
CA THR A 59 17.46 -6.32 -2.81
C THR A 59 17.08 -6.65 -1.37
N GLY A 60 17.19 -5.69 -0.45
CA GLY A 60 16.77 -5.84 0.95
C GLY A 60 15.27 -5.66 1.15
N PHE A 61 14.53 -5.28 0.11
CA PHE A 61 13.08 -5.04 0.18
C PHE A 61 12.38 -5.73 -0.99
N LYS A 62 11.11 -6.06 -0.76
CA LYS A 62 10.12 -6.36 -1.80
C LYS A 62 8.83 -5.65 -1.47
N ILE A 63 8.07 -5.25 -2.47
CA ILE A 63 6.82 -4.50 -2.27
C ILE A 63 5.62 -5.22 -2.88
N HIS A 64 4.57 -5.39 -2.10
CA HIS A 64 3.28 -5.92 -2.53
C HIS A 64 2.27 -4.78 -2.56
N ILE A 65 1.90 -4.35 -3.76
CA ILE A 65 1.00 -3.22 -3.98
C ILE A 65 -0.40 -3.75 -4.22
N VAL A 66 -1.33 -3.36 -3.34
CA VAL A 66 -2.72 -3.81 -3.37
C VAL A 66 -3.63 -2.63 -3.67
N HIS A 67 -4.41 -2.77 -4.73
CA HIS A 67 -5.52 -1.88 -5.03
C HIS A 67 -6.84 -2.59 -4.76
N VAL A 68 -7.76 -1.96 -4.03
CA VAL A 68 -9.09 -2.50 -3.77
C VAL A 68 -10.12 -1.75 -4.60
N GLN A 69 -10.75 -2.47 -5.52
CA GLN A 69 -11.86 -2.00 -6.34
C GLN A 69 -13.17 -2.24 -5.59
N VAL A 70 -13.90 -1.17 -5.29
CA VAL A 70 -15.26 -1.26 -4.75
C VAL A 70 -16.20 -1.65 -5.90
N PRO A 71 -16.95 -2.76 -5.80
CA PRO A 71 -17.93 -3.11 -6.83
C PRO A 71 -19.03 -2.06 -6.88
N ASP A 72 -19.32 -1.55 -8.09
CA ASP A 72 -20.45 -0.64 -8.30
C ASP A 72 -21.74 -1.46 -8.33
N VAL A 73 -22.80 -0.98 -7.68
CA VAL A 73 -24.08 -1.70 -7.54
C VAL A 73 -24.86 -1.87 -8.85
N ASN A 74 -24.35 -1.34 -9.96
CA ASN A 74 -25.00 -1.37 -11.28
C ASN A 74 -24.26 -2.24 -12.32
N ASP A 75 -23.13 -2.87 -11.99
CA ASP A 75 -22.32 -3.65 -12.95
C ASP A 75 -22.81 -5.11 -13.08
N ASP A 76 -24.12 -5.29 -13.30
CA ASP A 76 -24.70 -6.51 -13.90
C ASP A 76 -24.66 -6.45 -15.44
N ASP A 77 -23.81 -5.60 -16.02
CA ASP A 77 -23.57 -5.56 -17.46
C ASP A 77 -22.38 -6.47 -17.84
N ILE A 78 -22.75 -7.73 -18.10
CA ILE A 78 -22.34 -8.52 -19.27
C ILE A 78 -20.83 -8.68 -19.50
N LEU A 79 -20.40 -9.92 -19.29
CA LEU A 79 -19.42 -10.68 -20.08
C LEU A 79 -19.00 -10.05 -21.43
N GLU A 80 -18.08 -9.10 -21.44
CA GLU A 80 -17.21 -8.85 -22.59
C GLU A 80 -15.79 -9.33 -22.28
N ALA A 81 -15.63 -10.64 -22.43
CA ALA A 81 -14.36 -11.31 -22.48
C ALA A 81 -13.58 -10.88 -23.73
N GLY A 82 -12.70 -9.89 -23.59
CA GLY A 82 -11.59 -9.67 -24.52
C GLY A 82 -11.30 -8.22 -24.91
N SER A 83 -10.48 -7.52 -24.11
CA SER A 83 -9.74 -6.26 -24.42
C SER A 83 -10.06 -5.03 -23.57
N ILE A 84 -10.86 -5.12 -22.52
CA ILE A 84 -10.84 -4.09 -21.48
C ILE A 84 -9.67 -4.41 -20.56
N GLN A 85 -8.52 -3.77 -20.77
CA GLN A 85 -7.51 -3.67 -19.73
C GLN A 85 -8.22 -3.13 -18.49
N ASN A 86 -8.32 -3.94 -17.43
CA ASN A 86 -8.99 -3.54 -16.20
C ASN A 86 -8.33 -2.23 -15.74
N LYS A 87 -9.09 -1.14 -15.65
CA LYS A 87 -8.57 0.20 -15.30
C LYS A 87 -7.75 0.19 -14.00
N ALA A 88 -8.09 -0.72 -13.09
CA ALA A 88 -7.33 -1.02 -11.88
C ALA A 88 -5.94 -1.61 -12.15
N GLU A 89 -5.79 -2.48 -13.16
CA GLU A 89 -4.50 -3.00 -13.59
C GLU A 89 -3.63 -1.89 -14.19
N ILE A 90 -4.20 -0.98 -14.99
CA ILE A 90 -3.42 0.16 -15.53
C ILE A 90 -2.92 1.07 -14.39
N LEU A 91 -3.72 1.28 -13.35
CA LEU A 91 -3.28 2.02 -12.15
C LEU A 91 -2.12 1.30 -11.46
N LEU A 92 -2.17 -0.04 -11.36
CA LEU A 92 -1.10 -0.82 -10.74
C LEU A 92 0.15 -0.88 -11.62
N ASP A 93 0.00 -0.89 -12.95
CA ASP A 93 1.10 -0.84 -13.92
C ASP A 93 1.96 0.42 -13.72
N TYR A 94 1.35 1.55 -13.34
CA TYR A 94 2.10 2.76 -12.98
C TYR A 94 3.13 2.48 -11.87
N PHE A 95 2.72 1.81 -10.80
CA PHE A 95 3.62 1.52 -9.68
C PHE A 95 4.59 0.38 -10.01
N GLY A 96 4.10 -0.69 -10.65
CA GLY A 96 4.93 -1.83 -11.05
C GLY A 96 6.04 -1.42 -12.00
N HIS A 97 5.76 -0.54 -12.97
CA HIS A 97 6.76 0.01 -13.88
C HIS A 97 7.84 0.80 -13.13
N GLN A 98 7.47 1.64 -12.16
CA GLN A 98 8.42 2.41 -11.36
C GLN A 98 9.33 1.50 -10.51
N CYS A 99 8.79 0.43 -9.92
CA CYS A 99 9.60 -0.57 -9.20
C CYS A 99 10.58 -1.29 -10.14
N ASN A 100 10.11 -1.72 -11.32
CA ASN A 100 10.94 -2.40 -12.31
C ASN A 100 12.11 -1.53 -12.77
N GLN A 101 11.87 -0.24 -13.01
CA GLN A 101 12.92 0.71 -13.43
C GLN A 101 14.08 0.82 -12.43
N ILE A 102 13.84 0.58 -11.14
CA ILE A 102 14.86 0.61 -10.09
C ILE A 102 15.32 -0.79 -9.65
N GLY A 103 14.77 -1.85 -10.24
CA GLY A 103 15.08 -3.24 -9.87
C GLY A 103 14.53 -3.68 -8.51
N LEU A 104 13.45 -3.06 -8.02
CA LEU A 104 12.75 -3.47 -6.79
C LEU A 104 11.76 -4.60 -7.12
N ASP A 105 11.85 -5.72 -6.40
CA ASP A 105 10.89 -6.82 -6.51
C ASP A 105 9.49 -6.34 -6.11
N CYS A 106 8.54 -6.43 -7.05
CA CYS A 106 7.22 -5.83 -6.92
C CYS A 106 6.14 -6.79 -7.41
N VAL A 107 5.15 -7.02 -6.54
CA VAL A 107 3.93 -7.75 -6.86
C VAL A 107 2.76 -6.78 -6.82
N THR A 108 1.95 -6.73 -7.87
CA THR A 108 0.72 -5.94 -7.93
C THR A 108 -0.51 -6.85 -7.86
N LYS A 109 -1.53 -6.45 -7.10
CA LYS A 109 -2.80 -7.18 -7.01
C LYS A 109 -4.00 -6.25 -6.95
N VAL A 110 -4.97 -6.49 -7.83
CA VAL A 110 -6.33 -5.97 -7.69
C VAL A 110 -7.14 -6.92 -6.81
N LYS A 111 -7.86 -6.36 -5.83
CA LYS A 111 -8.83 -7.05 -5.00
C LYS A 111 -10.18 -6.37 -5.15
N LYS A 112 -11.26 -7.09 -4.85
CA LYS A 112 -12.63 -6.53 -4.85
C LYS A 112 -13.20 -6.57 -3.43
N GLY A 113 -13.94 -5.53 -3.06
CA GLY A 113 -14.63 -5.45 -1.77
C GLY A 113 -14.44 -4.10 -1.06
N ASP A 114 -14.67 -4.09 0.25
CA ASP A 114 -14.41 -2.93 1.09
C ASP A 114 -12.88 -2.76 1.30
N PRO A 115 -12.29 -1.59 1.02
CA PRO A 115 -10.85 -1.38 1.16
C PRO A 115 -10.32 -1.60 2.57
N THR A 116 -11.10 -1.30 3.60
CA THR A 116 -10.65 -1.40 4.99
C THR A 116 -10.53 -2.86 5.43
N GLU A 117 -11.54 -3.66 5.12
CA GLU A 117 -11.56 -5.09 5.42
C GLU A 117 -10.55 -5.85 4.56
N VAL A 118 -10.53 -5.57 3.25
CA VAL A 118 -9.64 -6.26 2.31
C VAL A 118 -8.17 -6.01 2.65
N LEU A 119 -7.77 -4.77 2.95
CA LEU A 119 -6.38 -4.50 3.30
C LEU A 119 -5.96 -5.23 4.59
N CYS A 120 -6.79 -5.23 5.63
CA CYS A 120 -6.47 -5.95 6.86
C CYS A 120 -6.42 -7.47 6.63
N SER A 121 -7.38 -8.02 5.87
CA SER A 121 -7.38 -9.43 5.48
C SER A 121 -6.11 -9.81 4.69
N GLU A 122 -5.68 -8.97 3.75
CA GLU A 122 -4.46 -9.23 2.98
C GLU A 122 -3.20 -9.08 3.85
N VAL A 123 -3.18 -8.18 4.83
CA VAL A 123 -2.11 -8.14 5.86
C VAL A 123 -2.06 -9.47 6.62
N SER A 124 -3.17 -9.98 7.13
CA SER A 124 -3.19 -11.25 7.89
C SER A 124 -2.76 -12.45 7.03
N LYS A 125 -3.05 -12.43 5.73
CA LYS A 125 -2.65 -13.49 4.77
C LYS A 125 -1.19 -13.41 4.35
N LEU A 126 -0.71 -12.21 4.03
CA LEU A 126 0.63 -12.00 3.48
C LEU A 126 1.69 -11.88 4.58
N GLN A 127 1.28 -11.50 5.79
CA GLN A 127 2.15 -11.20 6.93
C GLN A 127 3.31 -10.27 6.54
N PRO A 128 3.04 -9.08 5.97
CA PRO A 128 4.09 -8.14 5.63
C PRO A 128 4.74 -7.59 6.90
N ASP A 129 6.02 -7.21 6.82
CA ASP A 129 6.74 -6.61 7.94
C ASP A 129 6.13 -5.26 8.35
N PHE A 130 5.54 -4.53 7.40
CA PHE A 130 4.69 -3.38 7.64
C PHE A 130 3.79 -3.04 6.46
N LEU A 131 2.68 -2.36 6.76
CA LEU A 131 1.74 -1.80 5.80
C LEU A 131 2.00 -0.30 5.60
N VAL A 132 2.00 0.16 4.35
CA VAL A 132 2.07 1.56 3.97
C VAL A 132 0.73 2.02 3.38
N VAL A 133 0.24 3.17 3.85
CA VAL A 133 -0.97 3.81 3.33
C VAL A 133 -0.76 5.31 3.18
N GLY A 134 -1.22 5.86 2.05
CA GLY A 134 -1.32 7.30 1.86
C GLY A 134 -2.43 7.90 2.74
N CYS A 135 -2.22 9.11 3.24
CA CYS A 135 -3.26 9.88 3.92
C CYS A 135 -3.34 11.32 3.41
N ARG A 136 -4.57 11.85 3.35
CA ARG A 136 -4.85 13.20 2.82
C ARG A 136 -4.30 14.31 3.71
N GLY A 137 -4.16 14.08 5.02
CA GLY A 137 -3.57 15.04 5.94
C GLY A 137 -4.26 16.41 5.92
N LEU A 138 -5.55 16.46 6.28
CA LEU A 138 -6.33 17.70 6.37
C LEU A 138 -5.69 18.69 7.38
N THR A 139 -5.67 20.00 7.06
CA THR A 139 -5.10 21.12 7.85
C THR A 139 -6.18 22.21 8.12
N PRO A 140 -6.02 23.22 9.01
CA PRO A 140 -5.13 23.44 10.16
C PRO A 140 -5.85 23.96 11.45
N PHE A 141 -7.15 23.72 11.66
CA PHE A 141 -7.82 24.17 12.91
C PHE A 141 -8.14 23.06 13.93
N GLN A 142 -8.31 21.80 13.52
CA GLN A 142 -8.68 20.73 14.45
C GLN A 142 -8.20 19.36 13.93
N ARG A 143 -7.12 18.83 14.51
CA ARG A 143 -6.69 17.41 14.45
C ARG A 143 -6.36 16.85 13.05
N VAL A 144 -5.28 16.07 12.99
CA VAL A 144 -4.88 15.34 11.78
C VAL A 144 -5.92 14.25 11.51
N PHE A 145 -6.76 14.43 10.49
CA PHE A 145 -7.58 13.33 9.97
C PHE A 145 -6.71 12.49 9.02
N LEU A 146 -6.39 11.27 9.45
CA LEU A 146 -5.71 10.25 8.64
C LEU A 146 -6.54 9.92 7.39
N GLY A 147 -7.86 9.86 7.55
CA GLY A 147 -8.79 9.43 6.50
C GLY A 147 -9.19 7.98 6.75
N THR A 148 -10.42 7.63 6.38
CA THR A 148 -11.12 6.42 6.82
C THR A 148 -10.29 5.14 6.67
N ILE A 149 -9.67 4.92 5.50
CA ILE A 149 -8.89 3.71 5.23
C ILE A 149 -7.63 3.67 6.09
N SER A 150 -6.83 4.73 6.09
CA SER A 150 -5.60 4.77 6.87
C SER A 150 -5.84 4.71 8.38
N GLU A 151 -6.91 5.34 8.89
CA GLU A 151 -7.30 5.26 10.29
C GLU A 151 -7.71 3.85 10.69
N TYR A 152 -8.50 3.18 9.84
CA TYR A 152 -8.89 1.80 10.05
C TYR A 152 -7.67 0.88 10.06
N CYS A 153 -6.79 0.97 9.06
CA CYS A 153 -5.58 0.14 9.00
C CYS A 153 -4.69 0.34 10.22
N VAL A 154 -4.44 1.58 10.65
CA VAL A 154 -3.64 1.86 11.86
C VAL A 154 -4.23 1.22 13.11
N LYS A 155 -5.55 1.07 13.17
CA LYS A 155 -6.25 0.51 14.34
C LYS A 155 -6.36 -1.01 14.32
N TYR A 156 -6.45 -1.63 13.14
CA TYR A 156 -6.90 -3.02 12.99
C TYR A 156 -5.95 -3.92 12.19
N ALA A 157 -4.92 -3.41 11.53
CA ALA A 157 -3.97 -4.25 10.81
C ALA A 157 -3.08 -5.03 11.79
N ASP A 158 -2.85 -6.31 11.52
CA ASP A 158 -2.01 -7.21 12.33
C ASP A 158 -0.49 -6.97 12.14
N CYS A 159 -0.09 -5.82 11.61
CA CYS A 159 1.31 -5.45 11.40
C CYS A 159 1.53 -3.94 11.65
N PRO A 160 2.78 -3.50 11.84
CA PRO A 160 3.10 -2.06 11.91
C PRO A 160 2.56 -1.31 10.68
N VAL A 161 1.95 -0.15 10.91
CA VAL A 161 1.38 0.69 9.84
C VAL A 161 2.12 2.02 9.75
N ILE A 162 2.61 2.34 8.55
CA ILE A 162 3.21 3.63 8.21
C ILE A 162 2.20 4.43 7.40
N SER A 163 1.72 5.53 7.98
CA SER A 163 0.85 6.47 7.28
C SER A 163 1.64 7.67 6.78
N ILE A 164 1.59 7.93 5.47
CA ILE A 164 2.37 8.99 4.82
C ILE A 164 1.43 10.07 4.29
N LYS A 165 1.64 11.30 4.77
CA LYS A 165 0.89 12.47 4.34
C LYS A 165 1.39 12.99 3.00
N ARG A 166 0.49 13.63 2.26
CA ARG A 166 0.85 14.47 1.11
C ARG A 166 1.83 15.58 1.50
N LYS A 167 2.67 15.99 0.55
CA LYS A 167 3.50 17.18 0.74
C LYS A 167 2.62 18.43 0.75
N PRO A 168 2.96 19.49 1.51
CA PRO A 168 2.15 20.69 1.62
C PRO A 168 1.80 21.37 0.28
N ASP A 169 2.70 21.26 -0.70
CA ASP A 169 2.59 21.80 -2.06
C ASP A 169 1.72 20.94 -3.00
N GLU A 170 1.39 19.71 -2.62
CA GLU A 170 0.53 18.79 -3.38
C GLU A 170 -0.90 18.74 -2.82
N ILE A 171 -1.25 19.57 -1.84
CA ILE A 171 -2.60 19.60 -1.24
C ILE A 171 -3.58 20.29 -2.21
N PRO A 172 -4.65 19.60 -2.68
CA PRO A 172 -5.64 20.23 -3.53
C PRO A 172 -6.43 21.33 -2.80
N PRO A 173 -7.05 22.28 -3.52
CA PRO A 173 -7.87 23.33 -2.92
C PRO A 173 -9.01 22.77 -2.05
N CYS A 174 -9.65 21.69 -2.50
CA CYS A 174 -10.60 20.92 -1.70
C CYS A 174 -9.85 19.79 -0.99
N ALA A 175 -9.81 19.82 0.33
CA ALA A 175 -8.98 18.89 1.08
C ALA A 175 -9.49 17.42 1.04
N ILE A 176 -10.75 17.21 0.64
CA ILE A 176 -11.36 15.89 0.42
C ILE A 176 -10.80 15.22 -0.84
N ASP A 177 -10.42 16.02 -1.83
CA ASP A 177 -9.86 15.56 -3.10
C ASP A 177 -8.51 14.87 -2.90
N ASP A 178 -8.26 13.83 -3.69
CA ASP A 178 -7.02 13.08 -3.71
C ASP A 178 -6.68 12.59 -5.12
#